data_AF-F3ZK12-F1
#
_entry.id   AF-F3ZK12-F1
#
_cell.length_a   1.000
_cell.length_b   1.000
_cell.length_c   1.000
_cell.angle_alpha   90.00
_cell.angle_beta   90.00
_cell.angle_gamma   90.00
#
_symmetry.space_group_name_H-M   'P 1'
#
loop_
_entity.id
_entity.type
_entity.pdbx_description
1 polymer ?
#
loop_
_entity_poly.entity_id
_entity_poly.type
_entity_poly.pdbx_seq_one_letter_code
_entity_poly.pdbx_strand_id
1 'polypeptide(L)'
;MLGDAQVEARVPLAALRSSVTAETSPDAPMIAIGARSGDPEQAADNANAVARALVTAAGHNATDTRVSLVSFSRALAPSAPASPGALLTTGVGACAGGLLGALALLARPRRPLAGPASLPAGAVPAPAERKGADASRTSETAT
;
A
#
# COMPACT_ATOMS: atom_id res chain seq x y z
N MET A 1 -25.21 -6.10 24.73
CA MET A 1 -23.92 -6.57 24.18
C MET A 1 -23.13 -5.40 23.61
N LEU A 2 -23.19 -5.04 22.32
CA LEU A 2 -22.43 -3.86 21.86
C LEU A 2 -22.99 -2.52 22.39
N GLY A 3 -24.25 -2.51 22.83
CA GLY A 3 -24.89 -1.35 23.45
C GLY A 3 -24.26 -0.90 24.76
N ASP A 4 -23.61 -1.81 25.50
CA ASP A 4 -22.89 -1.50 26.74
C ASP A 4 -21.45 -1.07 26.42
N ALA A 5 -20.83 -1.73 25.44
CA ALA A 5 -19.50 -1.38 24.95
C ALA A 5 -19.43 0.04 24.37
N GLN A 6 -20.45 0.51 23.64
CA GLN A 6 -20.48 1.89 23.13
C GLN A 6 -20.48 2.96 24.23
N VAL A 7 -21.13 2.69 25.38
CA VAL A 7 -21.21 3.65 26.48
C VAL A 7 -19.84 3.79 27.14
N GLU A 8 -19.17 2.65 27.30
CA GLU A 8 -17.83 2.61 27.89
C GLU A 8 -16.75 3.17 26.95
N ALA A 9 -16.79 2.77 25.67
CA ALA A 9 -15.84 3.16 24.64
C ALA A 9 -16.06 4.58 24.09
N ARG A 10 -17.21 5.20 24.40
CA ARG A 10 -17.64 6.53 23.94
C ARG A 10 -17.59 6.71 22.41
N VAL A 11 -17.82 5.64 21.66
CA VAL A 11 -17.86 5.65 20.19
C VAL A 11 -19.19 5.10 19.67
N PRO A 12 -19.67 5.56 18.49
CA PRO A 12 -20.92 5.06 17.92
C PRO A 12 -20.91 3.56 17.66
N LEU A 13 -22.06 2.91 17.82
CA LEU A 13 -22.22 1.47 17.56
C LEU A 13 -21.76 1.05 16.15
N ALA A 14 -22.02 1.87 15.14
CA ALA A 14 -21.59 1.61 13.77
C ALA A 14 -20.06 1.59 13.65
N ALA A 15 -19.36 2.47 14.37
CA ALA A 15 -17.90 2.50 14.39
C ALA A 15 -17.33 1.22 15.00
N LEU A 16 -17.84 0.82 16.19
CA LEU A 16 -17.48 -0.43 16.85
C LEU A 16 -17.70 -1.66 15.95
N ARG A 17 -18.86 -1.74 15.29
CA ARG A 17 -19.17 -2.86 14.37
C ARG A 17 -18.19 -2.97 13.21
N SER A 18 -17.71 -1.84 12.71
CA SER A 18 -16.78 -1.82 11.57
C SER A 18 -15.32 -2.05 11.96
N SER A 19 -14.96 -1.83 13.23
CA SER A 19 -13.56 -1.78 13.68
C SER A 19 -13.13 -2.92 14.58
N VAL A 20 -14.09 -3.68 15.13
CA VAL A 20 -13.83 -4.78 16.05
C VAL A 20 -13.76 -6.10 15.29
N THR A 21 -12.75 -6.91 15.60
CA THR A 21 -12.62 -8.29 15.13
C THR A 21 -12.63 -9.25 16.32
N ALA A 22 -13.22 -10.42 16.09
CA ALA A 22 -13.20 -11.53 17.04
C ALA A 22 -12.63 -12.76 16.32
N GLU A 23 -11.63 -13.38 16.92
CA GLU A 23 -11.01 -14.59 16.43
C GLU A 23 -11.11 -15.67 17.50
N THR A 24 -11.35 -16.91 17.10
CA THR A 24 -11.40 -18.05 18.02
C THR A 24 -10.24 -18.96 17.71
N SER A 25 -9.50 -19.36 18.75
CA SER A 25 -8.47 -20.38 18.56
C SER A 25 -9.14 -21.74 18.29
N PRO A 26 -8.75 -22.48 17.24
CA PRO A 26 -9.33 -23.78 16.95
C PRO A 26 -8.91 -24.88 17.94
N ASP A 27 -7.75 -24.71 18.60
CA ASP A 27 -7.13 -25.73 19.46
C ASP A 27 -7.16 -25.37 20.96
N ALA A 28 -7.69 -24.20 21.30
CA ALA A 28 -7.89 -23.78 22.68
C ALA A 28 -9.23 -23.08 22.83
N PRO A 29 -9.92 -23.21 23.97
CA PRO A 29 -11.16 -22.48 24.26
C PRO A 29 -10.86 -21.00 24.55
N MET A 30 -10.36 -20.28 23.54
CA MET A 30 -9.97 -18.89 23.61
C MET A 30 -10.61 -18.07 22.50
N ILE A 31 -11.07 -16.89 22.88
CA ILE A 31 -11.61 -15.86 21.98
C ILE A 31 -10.73 -14.63 22.12
N ALA A 32 -10.07 -14.22 21.04
CA ALA A 32 -9.30 -13.00 20.97
C ALA A 32 -10.20 -11.88 20.42
N ILE A 33 -10.24 -10.75 21.13
CA ILE A 33 -10.97 -9.55 20.71
C ILE A 33 -9.95 -8.46 20.37
N GLY A 34 -10.02 -7.95 19.14
CA GLY A 34 -9.22 -6.84 18.65
C GLY A 34 -10.09 -5.67 18.20
N ALA A 35 -9.51 -4.47 18.18
CA ALA A 35 -10.15 -3.31 17.57
C ALA A 35 -9.11 -2.44 16.86
N ARG A 36 -9.56 -1.70 15.86
CA ARG A 36 -8.73 -0.75 15.10
C ARG A 36 -9.22 0.68 15.31
N SER A 37 -8.28 1.60 15.50
CA SER A 37 -8.52 3.04 15.49
C SER A 37 -7.29 3.77 14.96
N GLY A 38 -7.43 5.04 14.58
CA GLY A 38 -6.31 5.94 14.32
C GLY A 38 -5.55 6.34 15.59
N ASP A 39 -6.17 6.16 16.75
CA ASP A 39 -5.58 6.38 18.08
C ASP A 39 -5.32 5.01 18.75
N PRO A 40 -4.06 4.70 19.16
CA PRO A 40 -3.72 3.42 19.77
C PRO A 40 -4.44 3.17 21.10
N GLU A 41 -4.69 4.21 21.90
CA GLU A 41 -5.40 4.07 23.18
C GLU A 41 -6.87 3.74 22.94
N GLN A 42 -7.49 4.45 22.00
CA GLN A 42 -8.88 4.18 21.64
C GLN A 42 -9.07 2.77 21.06
N ALA A 43 -8.07 2.24 20.33
CA ALA A 43 -8.11 0.86 19.87
C ALA A 43 -8.14 -0.14 21.06
N ALA A 44 -7.31 0.09 22.08
CA ALA A 44 -7.30 -0.76 23.29
C ALA A 44 -8.60 -0.63 24.09
N ASP A 45 -9.10 0.59 24.28
CA ASP A 45 -10.35 0.86 25.01
C ASP A 45 -11.55 0.20 24.35
N ASN A 46 -11.69 0.33 23.03
CA ASN A 46 -12.76 -0.30 22.27
C ASN A 46 -12.74 -1.83 22.42
N ALA A 47 -11.56 -2.46 22.31
CA ALA A 47 -11.43 -3.91 22.44
C ALA A 47 -11.75 -4.38 23.87
N ASN A 48 -11.25 -3.68 24.89
CA ASN A 48 -11.53 -3.98 26.29
C ASN A 48 -13.01 -3.81 26.65
N ALA A 49 -13.67 -2.77 26.13
CA ALA A 49 -15.09 -2.52 26.34
C ALA A 49 -15.96 -3.65 25.75
N VAL A 50 -15.64 -4.10 24.53
CA VAL A 50 -16.34 -5.24 23.91
C VAL A 50 -16.11 -6.53 24.69
N ALA A 51 -14.87 -6.80 25.13
CA ALA A 51 -14.56 -7.97 25.93
C ALA A 51 -15.35 -7.99 27.25
N ARG A 52 -15.43 -6.86 27.96
CA ARG A 52 -16.25 -6.73 29.17
C ARG A 52 -17.73 -6.96 28.88
N ALA A 53 -18.26 -6.32 27.84
CA ALA A 53 -19.66 -6.50 27.46
C ALA A 53 -19.98 -7.97 27.10
N LEU A 54 -19.06 -8.71 26.49
CA LEU A 54 -19.18 -10.15 26.21
C LEU A 54 -19.14 -11.01 27.49
N VAL A 55 -18.29 -10.68 28.46
CA VAL A 55 -18.28 -11.37 29.75
C VAL A 55 -19.59 -11.15 30.49
N THR A 56 -20.07 -9.91 30.54
CA THR A 56 -21.37 -9.56 31.12
C THR A 56 -22.51 -10.26 30.39
N ALA A 57 -22.45 -10.36 29.05
CA ALA A 57 -23.39 -11.11 28.24
C ALA A 57 -23.49 -12.58 28.66
N ALA A 58 -22.34 -13.24 28.70
CA ALA A 58 -22.25 -14.65 29.03
C ALA A 58 -22.72 -14.92 30.45
N GLY A 59 -22.42 -14.02 31.40
CA GLY A 59 -22.92 -14.11 32.77
C GLY A 59 -24.45 -14.13 32.85
N HIS A 60 -25.14 -13.29 32.08
CA HIS A 60 -26.61 -13.28 32.02
C HIS A 60 -27.20 -14.57 31.42
N ASN A 61 -26.46 -15.28 30.58
CA ASN A 61 -26.89 -16.48 29.87
C ASN A 61 -26.26 -17.78 30.43
N ALA A 62 -25.52 -17.69 31.52
CA ALA A 62 -24.72 -18.79 32.06
C ALA A 62 -25.60 -19.94 32.58
N THR A 63 -26.81 -19.65 33.09
CA THR A 63 -27.75 -20.68 33.57
C THR A 63 -28.24 -21.58 32.45
N ASP A 64 -28.41 -21.03 31.26
CA ASP A 64 -29.01 -21.72 30.11
C ASP A 64 -27.94 -22.46 29.30
N THR A 65 -26.75 -21.88 29.19
CA THR A 65 -25.64 -22.43 28.39
C THR A 65 -24.66 -23.26 29.20
N ARG A 66 -24.60 -23.06 30.53
CA ARG A 66 -23.56 -23.59 31.43
C ARG A 66 -22.14 -23.21 31.02
N VAL A 67 -21.96 -22.12 30.27
CA VAL A 67 -20.67 -21.57 29.85
C VAL A 67 -20.36 -20.32 30.65
N SER A 68 -19.09 -20.17 31.05
CA SER A 68 -18.56 -18.96 31.68
C SER A 68 -17.41 -18.41 30.86
N LEU A 69 -17.40 -17.10 30.65
CA LEU A 69 -16.31 -16.38 30.02
C LEU A 69 -15.56 -15.56 31.06
N VAL A 70 -14.23 -15.59 30.99
CA VAL A 70 -13.35 -14.79 31.85
C VAL A 70 -12.34 -14.05 30.99
N SER A 71 -11.96 -12.85 31.43
CA SER A 71 -10.90 -12.09 30.78
C SER A 71 -9.55 -12.71 31.12
N PHE A 72 -8.88 -13.32 30.16
CA PHE A 72 -7.53 -13.86 30.35
C PHE A 72 -6.47 -12.74 30.40
N SER A 73 -6.54 -11.81 29.44
CA SER A 73 -5.65 -10.64 29.36
C SER A 73 -6.43 -9.42 28.86
N ARG A 74 -5.92 -8.23 29.15
CA ARG A 74 -6.46 -6.97 28.64
C ARG A 74 -5.78 -6.60 27.33
N ALA A 75 -6.52 -5.96 26.44
CA ALA A 75 -5.95 -5.32 25.27
C ALA A 75 -5.08 -4.14 25.71
N LEU A 76 -3.89 -4.04 25.12
CA LEU A 76 -2.93 -2.95 25.35
C LEU A 76 -2.86 -2.06 24.11
N ALA A 77 -2.53 -0.79 24.32
CA ALA A 77 -2.29 0.15 23.24
C ALA A 77 -1.16 -0.38 22.32
N PRO A 78 -1.39 -0.50 21.00
CA PRO A 78 -0.37 -0.94 20.07
C PRO A 78 0.83 0.02 20.06
N SER A 79 2.05 -0.51 20.13
CA SER A 79 3.29 0.28 20.08
C SER A 79 3.68 0.73 18.66
N ALA A 80 3.08 0.12 17.63
CA ALA A 80 3.27 0.48 16.23
C ALA A 80 1.98 0.25 15.42
N PRO A 81 1.76 1.01 14.33
CA PRO A 81 0.62 0.81 13.45
C PRO A 81 0.65 -0.57 12.76
N ALA A 82 -0.51 -1.20 12.62
CA ALA A 82 -0.67 -2.46 11.87
C ALA A 82 -0.73 -2.26 10.34
N SER A 83 -0.71 -1.01 9.85
CA SER A 83 -0.72 -0.69 8.42
C SER A 83 0.69 -0.56 7.84
N PRO A 84 0.89 -0.84 6.54
CA PRO A 84 2.17 -0.59 5.87
C PRO A 84 2.63 0.86 6.02
N GLY A 85 3.96 1.06 6.09
CA GLY A 85 4.56 2.39 6.23
C GLY A 85 4.35 3.27 4.99
N ALA A 86 4.31 4.59 5.22
CA ALA A 86 4.05 5.59 4.18
C ALA A 86 4.99 5.48 2.96
N LEU A 87 6.24 5.08 3.17
CA LEU A 87 7.21 4.91 2.09
C LEU A 87 6.80 3.81 1.10
N LEU A 88 6.27 2.69 1.58
CA LEU A 88 5.80 1.60 0.72
C LEU A 88 4.57 2.05 -0.07
N THR A 89 3.61 2.70 0.59
CA THR A 89 2.38 3.17 -0.05
C THR A 89 2.66 4.22 -1.12
N THR A 90 3.57 5.16 -0.83
CA THR A 90 3.99 6.20 -1.79
C THR A 90 4.81 5.62 -2.94
N GLY A 91 5.68 4.64 -2.68
CA GLY A 91 6.43 3.93 -3.72
C GLY A 91 5.51 3.21 -4.70
N VAL A 92 4.50 2.47 -4.20
CA VAL A 92 3.49 1.81 -5.05
C VAL A 92 2.70 2.83 -5.87
N GLY A 93 2.28 3.93 -5.24
CA GLY A 93 1.58 5.02 -5.94
C GLY A 93 2.43 5.66 -7.05
N ALA A 94 3.73 5.86 -6.81
CA ALA A 94 4.66 6.42 -7.79
C ALA A 94 4.86 5.47 -8.98
N CYS A 95 5.01 4.17 -8.76
CA CYS A 95 5.11 3.19 -9.84
C CYS A 95 3.84 3.14 -10.68
N ALA A 96 2.67 3.08 -10.04
CA ALA A 96 1.38 3.07 -10.73
C ALA A 96 1.16 4.36 -11.54
N GLY A 97 1.43 5.52 -10.93
CA GLY A 97 1.31 6.82 -11.59
C GLY A 97 2.32 7.01 -12.73
N GLY A 98 3.56 6.56 -12.54
CA GLY A 98 4.61 6.62 -13.56
C GLY A 98 4.26 5.79 -14.80
N LEU A 99 3.72 4.59 -14.62
CA LEU A 99 3.25 3.75 -15.72
C LEU A 99 2.10 4.42 -16.48
N LEU A 100 1.07 4.89 -15.76
CA LEU A 100 -0.06 5.59 -16.38
C LEU A 100 0.36 6.86 -17.10
N GLY A 101 1.30 7.63 -16.53
CA GLY A 101 1.87 8.83 -17.14
C GLY A 101 2.65 8.53 -18.42
N ALA A 102 3.49 7.48 -18.40
CA ALA A 102 4.24 7.04 -19.58
C ALA A 102 3.32 6.56 -20.71
N LEU A 103 2.28 5.80 -20.38
CA LEU A 103 1.26 5.35 -21.35
C LEU A 103 0.48 6.53 -21.94
N ALA A 104 0.12 7.52 -21.13
CA ALA A 104 -0.57 8.73 -21.61
C ALA A 104 0.31 9.54 -22.58
N LEU A 105 1.61 9.64 -22.34
CA LEU A 105 2.55 10.28 -23.26
C LEU A 105 2.72 9.49 -24.56
N LEU A 106 2.72 8.15 -24.51
CA LEU A 106 2.83 7.30 -25.69
C LEU A 106 1.56 7.33 -26.55
N ALA A 107 0.39 7.33 -25.91
CA ALA A 107 -0.90 7.41 -26.59
C ALA A 107 -1.21 8.84 -27.10
N ARG A 108 -0.39 9.84 -26.75
CA ARG A 108 -0.63 11.23 -27.13
C ARG A 108 -0.51 11.37 -28.66
N PRO A 109 -1.58 11.77 -29.36
CA PRO A 109 -1.50 12.07 -30.79
C PRO A 109 -0.43 13.14 -31.01
N ARG A 110 0.56 12.84 -31.86
CA ARG A 110 1.51 13.87 -32.30
C ARG A 110 0.69 14.96 -32.97
N ARG A 111 0.62 16.12 -32.34
CA ARG A 111 -0.02 17.30 -32.93
C ARG A 111 0.72 17.56 -34.25
N PRO A 112 0.03 17.63 -35.40
CA PRO A 112 0.65 18.12 -36.62
C PRO A 112 1.25 19.47 -36.25
N LEU A 113 2.56 19.59 -36.40
CA LEU A 113 3.22 20.88 -36.30
C LEU A 113 2.45 21.77 -37.29
N ALA A 114 1.75 22.80 -36.80
CA ALA A 114 1.32 23.88 -37.68
C ALA A 114 2.62 24.41 -38.27
N GLY A 115 2.86 24.09 -39.53
CA GLY A 115 4.18 24.11 -40.12
C GLY A 115 4.83 25.50 -39.99
N PRO A 116 6.07 25.61 -39.51
CA PRO A 116 6.94 26.62 -40.06
C PRO A 116 7.31 26.17 -41.48
N ALA A 117 7.33 27.11 -42.42
CA ALA A 117 7.72 26.91 -43.81
C ALA A 117 8.87 25.89 -43.95
N SER A 118 8.76 25.01 -44.96
CA SER A 118 9.74 23.99 -45.34
C SER A 118 11.18 24.38 -45.04
N LEU A 119 11.75 23.85 -43.95
CA LEU A 119 13.20 23.83 -43.73
C LEU A 119 13.78 22.62 -44.49
N PRO A 120 14.93 22.76 -45.15
CA PRO A 120 15.51 21.70 -45.97
C PRO A 120 15.86 20.49 -45.11
N ALA A 121 15.57 19.30 -45.65
CA ALA A 121 15.82 18.02 -45.02
C ALA A 121 17.26 17.92 -44.50
N GLY A 122 17.41 17.56 -43.23
CA GLY A 122 18.69 17.32 -42.59
C GLY A 122 19.50 16.30 -43.41
N ALA A 123 20.70 16.72 -43.80
CA ALA A 123 21.69 15.89 -44.46
C ALA A 123 22.06 14.72 -43.56
N VAL A 124 21.73 13.51 -44.00
CA VAL A 124 22.34 12.29 -43.46
C VAL A 124 23.79 12.22 -43.94
N PRO A 125 24.78 11.93 -43.07
CA PRO A 125 26.16 11.75 -43.50
C PRO A 125 26.26 10.57 -44.47
N ALA A 126 26.85 10.79 -45.64
CA ALA A 126 27.06 9.75 -46.64
C ALA A 126 28.12 8.72 -46.17
N PRO A 127 28.04 7.45 -46.60
CA PRO A 127 29.03 6.44 -46.25
C PRO A 127 30.41 6.83 -46.81
N ALA A 128 31.45 6.74 -45.98
CA ALA A 128 32.81 7.02 -46.42
C ALA A 128 33.31 5.90 -47.36
N GLU A 129 33.48 6.21 -48.65
CA GLU A 129 34.20 5.35 -49.59
C GLU A 129 35.68 5.29 -49.21
N ARG A 130 36.16 4.09 -48.85
CA ARG A 130 37.58 3.83 -48.64
C ARG A 130 38.27 3.78 -50.01
N LYS A 131 38.85 4.90 -50.46
CA LYS A 131 39.73 4.92 -51.63
C LYS A 131 41.08 4.32 -51.26
N GLY A 132 41.27 3.05 -51.64
CA GLY A 132 42.60 2.43 -51.66
C GLY A 132 43.52 3.20 -52.61
N ALA A 133 44.73 3.48 -52.15
CA ALA A 133 45.83 3.89 -53.00
C ALA A 133 47.00 2.97 -52.66
N ASP A 134 47.09 1.89 -53.44
CA ASP A 134 48.33 1.17 -53.65
C ASP A 134 49.08 1.82 -54.83
N ALA A 135 50.41 1.71 -54.74
CA ALA A 135 51.40 1.77 -55.80
C ALA A 135 51.86 3.12 -56.38
N SER A 136 53.15 3.37 -56.09
CA SER A 136 54.22 3.78 -57.01
C SER A 136 54.52 5.27 -57.21
N ARG A 137 55.72 5.69 -56.79
CA ARG A 137 56.93 5.90 -57.64
C ARG A 137 58.06 6.52 -56.79
N THR A 138 59.20 5.85 -56.61
CA THR A 138 60.42 5.80 -57.47
C THR A 138 61.43 6.90 -57.10
N SER A 139 62.67 6.45 -56.78
CA SER A 139 64.00 7.12 -56.91
C SER A 139 64.20 8.54 -56.34
N GLU A 140 65.29 8.90 -55.64
CA GLU A 140 66.72 8.83 -55.99
C GLU A 140 67.50 9.32 -54.73
N THR A 141 68.44 8.56 -54.14
CA THR A 141 69.92 8.58 -54.32
C THR A 141 70.59 9.94 -54.07
N ALA A 142 71.28 10.15 -52.94
CA ALA A 142 72.76 10.20 -52.76
C ALA A 142 73.03 11.47 -51.89
N THR A 143 73.99 11.57 -50.96
CA THR A 143 75.33 11.02 -50.78
C THR A 143 75.62 10.94 -49.28
#